data_AF-A0A062GLD2-F1
#
_entry.id   AF-A0A062GLD2-F1
#
_cell.length_a   1.000
_cell.length_b   1.000
_cell.length_c   1.000
_cell.angle_alpha   90.00
_cell.angle_beta   90.00
_cell.angle_gamma   90.00
#
_symmetry.space_group_name_H-M   'P 1'
#
loop_
_entity.id
_entity.type
_entity.pdbx_description
1 polymer ?
#
loop_
_entity_poly.entity_id
_entity_poly.type
_entity_poly.pdbx_seq_one_letter_code
_entity_poly.pdbx_strand_id
1 'polypeptide(L)'
;LTLNLIFITAFILSISYLLLQRTQKWQFKSTIAGLILGILNFSNIALYVKAHILLKDSPAIVFASMNILVVLLGILSGVILYKEKLKWPTILGILLGISGVVCLASAMA
;
A
#
# COMPACT_ATOMS: atom_id res chain seq x y z
N LEU A 1 -2.45 18.96 6.13
CA LEU A 1 -2.48 19.92 5.01
C LEU A 1 -1.64 19.43 3.82
N THR A 2 -0.36 19.09 4.04
CA THR A 2 0.59 18.69 2.99
C THR A 2 0.16 17.47 2.18
N LEU A 3 -0.39 16.42 2.83
CA LEU A 3 -0.86 15.21 2.15
C LEU A 3 -1.99 15.48 1.14
N ASN A 4 -2.98 16.30 1.53
CA ASN A 4 -4.09 16.67 0.64
C ASN A 4 -3.61 17.48 -0.56
N LEU A 5 -2.64 18.38 -0.37
CA LEU A 5 -2.01 19.12 -1.47
C LEU A 5 -1.31 18.17 -2.46
N ILE A 6 -0.57 17.18 -1.97
CA ILE A 6 0.11 16.21 -2.85
C ILE A 6 -0.92 15.42 -3.66
N PHE A 7 -2.03 14.98 -3.05
CA PHE A 7 -3.10 14.28 -3.77
C PHE A 7 -3.80 15.16 -4.81
N ILE A 8 -4.08 16.43 -4.48
CA ILE A 8 -4.69 17.38 -5.44
C ILE A 8 -3.75 17.62 -6.62
N THR A 9 -2.46 17.87 -6.36
CA THR A 9 -1.48 18.10 -7.42
C THR A 9 -1.29 16.87 -8.29
N ALA A 10 -1.20 15.67 -7.70
CA ALA A 10 -1.11 14.42 -8.43
C ALA A 10 -2.37 14.17 -9.30
N PHE A 11 -3.55 14.53 -8.80
CA PHE A 11 -4.81 14.44 -9.54
C PHE A 11 -4.83 15.39 -10.74
N ILE A 12 -4.46 16.66 -10.55
CA ILE A 12 -4.40 17.66 -11.62
C ILE A 12 -3.40 17.24 -12.71
N LEU A 13 -2.20 16.79 -12.32
CA LEU A 13 -1.17 16.32 -13.25
C LEU A 13 -1.66 15.09 -14.03
N SER A 14 -2.29 14.13 -13.35
CA SER A 14 -2.80 12.91 -13.98
C SER A 14 -3.93 13.19 -14.98
N ILE A 15 -4.87 14.08 -14.63
CA ILE A 15 -5.94 14.54 -15.54
C ILE A 15 -5.34 15.29 -16.73
N SER A 16 -4.39 16.20 -16.50
CA SER A 16 -3.74 16.98 -17.57
C SER A 16 -3.00 16.06 -18.55
N TYR A 17 -2.29 15.06 -18.04
CA TYR A 17 -1.63 14.03 -18.86
C TYR A 17 -2.63 13.25 -19.72
N LEU A 18 -3.75 12.83 -19.13
CA LEU A 18 -4.79 12.08 -19.84
C LEU A 18 -5.46 12.93 -20.95
N LEU A 19 -5.67 14.22 -20.69
CA LEU A 19 -6.22 15.18 -21.64
C LEU A 19 -5.26 15.43 -22.82
N LEU A 20 -3.94 15.48 -22.57
CA LEU A 20 -2.91 15.61 -23.61
C LEU A 20 -2.81 14.34 -24.47
N GLN A 21 -3.03 13.16 -23.89
CA GLN A 21 -2.92 11.91 -24.64
C GLN A 21 -4.06 11.63 -25.60
N ARG A 22 -5.23 12.28 -25.50
CA ARG A 22 -6.38 12.31 -26.47
C ARG A 22 -6.83 10.99 -27.12
N THR A 23 -6.28 9.84 -26.75
CA THR A 23 -6.32 8.59 -27.56
C THR A 23 -6.99 7.42 -26.81
N GLN A 24 -7.19 7.51 -25.50
CA GLN A 24 -7.80 6.44 -24.71
C GLN A 24 -9.30 6.66 -24.51
N LYS A 25 -10.12 5.73 -25.02
CA LYS A 25 -11.56 5.67 -24.72
C LYS A 25 -11.73 5.49 -23.22
N TRP A 26 -12.43 6.42 -22.57
CA TRP A 26 -12.65 6.38 -21.13
C TRP A 26 -13.44 5.11 -20.76
N GLN A 27 -12.79 4.18 -20.05
CA GLN A 27 -13.39 2.93 -19.63
C GLN A 27 -13.97 3.09 -18.22
N PHE A 28 -15.30 3.05 -18.08
CA PHE A 28 -15.97 3.18 -16.78
C PHE A 28 -15.49 2.14 -15.75
N LYS A 29 -15.17 0.92 -16.21
CA LYS A 29 -14.57 -0.13 -15.37
C LYS A 29 -13.22 0.28 -14.76
N SER A 30 -12.37 0.94 -15.54
CA SER A 30 -11.06 1.42 -15.08
C SER A 30 -11.21 2.56 -14.08
N THR A 31 -12.20 3.44 -14.27
CA THR A 31 -12.50 4.50 -13.30
C THR A 31 -12.95 3.94 -11.96
N ILE A 32 -13.84 2.94 -11.96
CA ILE A 32 -14.28 2.28 -10.72
C ILE A 32 -13.12 1.55 -10.05
N ALA A 33 -12.33 0.78 -10.80
CA ALA A 33 -11.16 0.10 -10.26
C ALA A 33 -10.15 1.08 -9.64
N GLY A 34 -9.90 2.21 -10.31
CA GLY A 34 -9.07 3.29 -9.80
C GLY A 34 -9.63 3.95 -8.55
N LEU A 35 -10.95 4.16 -8.48
CA LEU A 35 -11.62 4.70 -7.29
C LEU A 35 -11.46 3.77 -6.08
N ILE A 36 -11.73 2.47 -6.27
CA ILE A 36 -11.56 1.45 -5.22
C ILE A 36 -10.11 1.41 -4.75
N LEU A 37 -9.15 1.41 -5.68
CA LEU A 37 -7.73 1.40 -5.36
C LEU A 37 -7.31 2.67 -4.61
N GLY A 38 -7.84 3.83 -5.01
CA GLY A 38 -7.61 5.11 -4.34
C GLY A 38 -8.14 5.13 -2.90
N ILE A 39 -9.36 4.60 -2.68
CA ILE A 39 -9.94 4.47 -1.33
C ILE A 39 -9.05 3.58 -0.46
N LEU A 40 -8.65 2.40 -0.95
CA LEU A 40 -7.77 1.49 -0.22
C LEU A 40 -6.42 2.15 0.15
N ASN A 41 -5.83 2.91 -0.78
CA ASN A 41 -4.57 3.62 -0.53
C ASN A 41 -4.74 4.75 0.50
N PHE A 42 -5.83 5.51 0.42
CA PHE A 42 -6.11 6.56 1.39
C PHE A 42 -6.38 6.00 2.79
N SER A 43 -7.18 4.94 2.89
CA SER A 43 -7.41 4.21 4.14
C SER A 43 -6.10 3.72 4.75
N ASN A 44 -5.20 3.20 3.93
CA ASN A 44 -3.88 2.76 4.37
C ASN A 44 -3.06 3.89 5.01
N ILE A 45 -2.98 5.06 4.37
CA ILE A 45 -2.25 6.21 4.92
C ILE A 45 -2.95 6.76 6.18
N ALA A 46 -4.28 6.81 6.21
CA ALA A 46 -5.02 7.27 7.38
C ALA A 46 -4.79 6.36 8.60
N LEU A 47 -4.84 5.04 8.41
CA LEU A 47 -4.53 4.07 9.47
C LEU A 47 -3.07 4.14 9.89
N TYR A 48 -2.15 4.34 8.94
CA TYR A 48 -0.73 4.50 9.20
C TYR A 48 -0.43 5.71 10.10
N VAL A 49 -1.02 6.87 9.80
CA VAL A 49 -0.89 8.08 10.63
C VAL A 49 -1.53 7.85 12.00
N LYS A 50 -2.72 7.24 12.05
CA LYS A 50 -3.41 6.93 13.30
C LYS A 50 -2.58 5.98 14.19
N ALA A 51 -1.95 4.96 13.60
CA ALA A 51 -1.08 4.03 14.31
C ALA A 51 0.17 4.73 14.88
N HIS A 52 0.79 5.64 14.13
CA HIS A 52 1.90 6.45 14.64
C HIS A 52 1.50 7.36 15.81
N ILE A 53 0.26 7.87 15.82
CA ILE A 53 -0.24 8.70 16.92
C ILE A 53 -0.55 7.85 18.17
N LEU A 54 -0.96 6.59 18.00
CA LEU A 54 -1.28 5.66 19.08
C LEU A 54 -0.03 4.99 19.67
N LEU A 55 0.95 4.63 18.82
CA LEU A 55 2.23 4.02 19.20
C LEU A 55 3.38 5.02 19.06
N LYS A 56 3.26 6.19 19.68
CA LYS A 56 4.28 7.25 19.60
C LYS A 56 5.64 6.81 20.15
N ASP A 57 5.63 5.90 21.11
CA ASP A 57 6.84 5.40 21.77
C ASP A 57 7.57 4.32 20.96
N SER A 58 6.95 3.79 19.89
CA SER A 58 7.49 2.68 19.09
C SER A 58 7.24 2.83 17.58
N PRO A 59 7.62 3.97 16.95
CA PRO A 59 7.33 4.24 15.54
C PRO A 59 7.99 3.22 14.58
N ALA A 60 9.13 2.64 14.95
CA ALA A 60 9.82 1.65 14.12
C ALA A 60 8.97 0.37 13.91
N ILE A 61 8.23 -0.09 14.94
CA ILE A 61 7.33 -1.23 14.82
C ILE A 61 6.22 -0.91 13.82
N VAL A 62 5.66 0.30 13.89
CA VAL A 62 4.58 0.72 12.99
C VAL A 62 5.07 0.76 11.54
N PHE A 63 6.25 1.35 11.28
CA PHE A 63 6.86 1.35 9.95
C PHE A 63 7.11 -0.06 9.41
N ALA A 64 7.75 -0.93 10.21
CA ALA A 64 8.11 -2.27 9.78
C ALA A 64 6.87 -3.16 9.55
N SER A 65 5.91 -3.12 10.49
CA SER A 65 4.67 -3.88 10.42
C SER A 65 3.82 -3.48 9.22
N MET A 66 3.71 -2.18 8.97
CA MET A 66 2.86 -1.69 7.88
C MET A 66 3.46 -2.05 6.51
N ASN A 67 4.78 -1.91 6.34
CA ASN A 67 5.44 -2.31 5.10
C ASN A 67 5.35 -3.82 4.84
N ILE A 68 5.60 -4.67 5.84
CA ILE A 68 5.50 -6.12 5.64
C ILE A 68 4.06 -6.55 5.36
N LEU A 69 3.07 -5.91 5.98
CA LEU A 69 1.65 -6.21 5.79
C LEU A 69 1.20 -5.89 4.36
N VAL A 70 1.64 -4.77 3.79
CA VAL A 70 1.34 -4.43 2.38
C VAL A 70 1.94 -5.47 1.43
N VAL A 71 3.17 -5.88 1.66
CA VAL A 71 3.84 -6.90 0.84
C VAL A 71 3.06 -8.23 0.93
N LEU A 72 2.71 -8.66 2.14
CA LEU A 72 1.93 -9.88 2.38
C LEU A 72 0.56 -9.84 1.68
N LEU A 73 -0.19 -8.74 1.82
CA LEU A 73 -1.49 -8.58 1.17
C LEU A 73 -1.35 -8.51 -0.35
N GLY A 74 -0.28 -7.90 -0.87
CA GLY A 74 0.02 -7.88 -2.30
C GLY A 74 0.27 -9.28 -2.85
N ILE A 75 1.08 -10.08 -2.16
CA ILE A 75 1.34 -11.47 -2.55
C ILE A 75 0.07 -12.32 -2.44
N LEU A 76 -0.70 -12.17 -1.37
CA LEU A 76 -1.96 -12.89 -1.18
C LEU A 76 -2.97 -12.53 -2.30
N SER A 77 -3.08 -11.26 -2.65
CA SER A 77 -3.91 -10.80 -3.77
C SER A 77 -3.41 -11.38 -5.10
N GLY A 78 -2.09 -11.43 -5.32
CA GLY A 78 -1.47 -12.09 -6.47
C GLY A 78 -1.84 -13.57 -6.60
N VAL A 79 -1.74 -14.30 -5.49
CA VAL A 79 -2.10 -15.73 -5.43
C VAL A 79 -3.61 -15.94 -5.60
N ILE A 80 -4.46 -15.11 -5.01
CA ILE A 80 -5.93 -15.30 -5.08
C ILE A 80 -6.47 -14.90 -6.46
N LEU A 81 -6.10 -13.73 -6.96
CA LEU A 81 -6.66 -13.17 -8.20
C LEU A 81 -6.04 -13.80 -9.44
N TYR A 82 -4.71 -13.99 -9.44
CA TYR A 82 -3.97 -14.46 -10.60
C TYR A 82 -3.53 -15.93 -10.50
N LYS A 83 -3.81 -16.59 -9.36
CA LYS A 83 -3.43 -18.00 -9.12
C LYS A 83 -1.93 -18.24 -9.30
N GLU A 84 -1.12 -17.24 -8.95
CA GLU A 84 0.33 -17.33 -9.08
C GLU A 84 0.91 -18.42 -8.18
N LYS A 85 1.87 -19.18 -8.73
CA LYS A 85 2.64 -20.16 -7.97
C LYS A 85 3.73 -19.44 -7.19
N LEU A 86 3.68 -19.53 -5.87
CA LEU A 86 4.71 -18.98 -5.00
C LEU A 86 6.03 -19.74 -5.23
N LYS A 87 7.09 -18.99 -5.54
CA LYS A 87 8.44 -19.54 -5.63
C LYS A 87 9.05 -19.67 -4.23
N TRP A 88 9.90 -20.67 -4.04
CA TRP A 88 10.63 -20.89 -2.78
C TRP A 88 11.32 -19.63 -2.22
N PRO A 89 12.00 -18.78 -3.02
CA PRO A 89 12.61 -17.56 -2.50
C PRO A 89 11.61 -16.54 -1.94
N THR A 90 10.42 -16.45 -2.53
CA THR A 90 9.35 -15.55 -2.05
C THR A 90 8.85 -16.01 -0.69
N ILE A 91 8.64 -17.31 -0.52
CA ILE A 91 8.20 -17.90 0.76
C ILE A 91 9.25 -17.66 1.85
N LEU A 92 10.53 -17.89 1.53
CA LEU A 92 11.63 -17.62 2.46
C LEU A 92 11.71 -16.12 2.82
N GLY A 93 11.56 -15.23 1.83
CA GLY A 93 11.53 -13.78 2.07
C GLY A 93 10.38 -13.34 2.97
N ILE A 94 9.19 -13.92 2.79
CA ILE A 94 8.03 -13.67 3.67
C ILE A 94 8.33 -14.14 5.10
N LEU A 95 8.82 -15.36 5.27
CA LEU A 95 9.15 -15.92 6.59
C LEU A 95 10.21 -15.08 7.30
N LEU A 96 11.28 -14.71 6.60
CA LEU A 96 12.32 -13.84 7.14
C LEU A 96 11.75 -12.45 7.50
N GLY A 97 10.94 -11.86 6.63
CA GLY A 97 10.31 -10.56 6.89
C GLY A 97 9.39 -10.57 8.12
N ILE A 98 8.55 -11.59 8.26
CA ILE A 98 7.68 -11.75 9.43
C ILE A 98 8.53 -11.93 10.70
N SER A 99 9.54 -12.80 10.66
CA SER A 99 10.42 -13.02 11.81
C SER A 99 11.15 -11.74 12.23
N GLY A 100 11.58 -10.92 11.27
CA GLY A 100 12.21 -9.63 11.54
C GLY A 100 11.26 -8.66 12.26
N VAL A 101 10.00 -8.56 11.81
CA VAL A 101 8.99 -7.72 12.47
C VAL A 101 8.66 -8.23 13.87
N VAL A 102 8.56 -9.54 14.07
CA VAL A 102 8.33 -10.13 15.40
C VAL A 102 9.48 -9.83 16.34
N CYS A 103 10.73 -10.03 15.90
CA CYS A 103 11.91 -9.68 16.70
C CYS A 103 11.95 -8.19 17.06
N LEU A 104 11.62 -7.31 16.11
CA LEU A 104 11.52 -5.87 16.35
C LEU A 104 10.45 -5.55 17.39
N ALA A 105 9.28 -6.17 17.28
CA ALA A 105 8.19 -5.98 18.23
C ALA A 105 8.56 -6.47 19.64
N SER A 106 9.23 -7.62 19.75
CA SER A 106 9.67 -8.16 21.05
C SER A 106 10.82 -7.39 21.69
N ALA A 107 11.69 -6.75 20.90
CA ALA A 107 12.81 -5.95 21.42
C ALA A 107 12.36 -4.57 21.93
N MET A 108 11.20 -4.09 21.48
CA MET A 108 10.66 -2.78 21.82
C MET A 108 9.46 -2.86 22.79
N ALA A 109 9.01 -4.07 23.14
CA ALA A 109 8.05 -4.36 24.21
C ALA A 109 8.76 -4.40 25.57
#